data_AF-A0A1I4J4E4-F1
#
_entry.id   AF-A0A1I4J4E4-F1
#
_cell.length_a   1.000
_cell.length_b   1.000
_cell.length_c   1.000
_cell.angle_alpha   90.00
_cell.angle_beta   90.00
_cell.angle_gamma   90.00
#
_symmetry.space_group_name_H-M   'P 1'
#
loop_
_entity.id
_entity.type
_entity.pdbx_description
1 polymer ?
#
loop_
_entity_poly.entity_id
_entity_poly.type
_entity_poly.pdbx_seq_one_letter_code
_entity_poly.pdbx_strand_id
1 'polypeptide(L)'
;MKKFLFVLLGLFGCLSACVYWTNQTIEAQSQISQNEAMFTEPYKIAGTIRVEGKEYKWMEASFGGKNRGYEINPGKHRYQLSPNPHNDPWYNKNQTKFYKKGAEQIEKQANTEKWNSNGWPTTIKNITINKITYTLTK
;
A
#
# COMPACT_ATOMS: atom_id res chain seq x y z
N MET A 1 54.20 18.23 -39.06
CA MET A 1 55.45 17.49 -38.77
C MET A 1 56.22 18.26 -37.71
N LYS A 2 56.59 17.59 -36.61
CA LYS A 2 57.69 17.94 -35.66
C LYS A 2 57.56 19.29 -34.91
N LYS A 3 57.91 19.46 -33.64
CA LYS A 3 58.30 18.63 -32.48
C LYS A 3 58.65 19.67 -31.39
N PHE A 4 58.21 19.46 -30.13
CA PHE A 4 58.86 19.81 -28.85
C PHE A 4 59.27 21.29 -28.60
N LEU A 5 59.40 21.85 -27.40
CA LEU A 5 59.15 21.56 -25.99
C LEU A 5 59.95 22.68 -25.32
N PHE A 6 59.40 23.51 -24.44
CA PHE A 6 60.21 24.07 -23.36
C PHE A 6 59.36 24.34 -22.12
N VAL A 7 59.97 23.89 -21.03
CA VAL A 7 59.52 23.76 -19.64
C VAL A 7 59.46 25.13 -18.97
N LEU A 8 58.52 25.32 -18.04
CA LEU A 8 58.77 26.21 -16.90
C LEU A 8 57.98 25.77 -15.66
N LEU A 9 58.76 25.64 -14.59
CA LEU A 9 58.39 25.31 -13.23
C LEU A 9 57.32 26.26 -12.67
N GLY A 10 56.43 25.71 -11.85
CA GLY A 10 55.54 26.47 -10.98
C GLY A 10 55.17 25.66 -9.75
N LEU A 11 56.06 25.65 -8.76
CA LEU A 11 55.74 25.30 -7.37
C LEU A 11 54.70 26.31 -6.85
N PHE A 12 53.49 25.86 -6.54
CA PHE A 12 52.59 26.60 -5.67
C PHE A 12 51.92 25.63 -4.70
N GLY A 13 52.22 25.86 -3.41
CA GLY A 13 51.65 25.11 -2.31
C GLY A 13 50.17 25.42 -2.12
N CYS A 14 49.42 24.41 -1.73
CA CYS A 14 48.21 24.56 -0.96
C CYS A 14 48.34 23.70 0.29
N LEU A 15 48.84 24.32 1.35
CA LEU A 15 48.58 23.91 2.72
C LEU A 15 47.11 24.24 3.01
N SER A 16 46.20 23.34 2.68
CA SER A 16 44.83 23.41 3.18
C SER A 16 44.80 22.82 4.58
N ALA A 17 44.70 23.73 5.55
CA ALA A 17 44.45 23.41 6.94
C ALA A 17 43.10 22.68 7.09
N CYS A 18 43.15 21.41 7.51
CA CYS A 18 41.97 20.71 8.02
C CYS A 18 41.68 21.25 9.43
N VAL A 19 40.76 22.20 9.53
CA VAL A 19 40.14 22.57 10.81
C VAL A 19 39.10 21.49 11.10
N TYR A 20 39.44 20.56 11.99
CA TYR A 20 38.52 19.57 12.52
C TYR A 20 37.44 20.28 13.34
N TRP A 21 36.22 20.29 12.83
CA TRP A 21 35.03 20.63 13.60
C TRP A 21 34.75 19.50 14.59
N THR A 22 34.82 19.85 15.88
CA THR A 22 34.34 19.04 16.99
C THR A 22 32.82 19.04 16.99
N ASN A 23 32.18 17.94 16.61
CA ASN A 23 30.79 17.70 16.98
C ASN A 23 30.80 17.08 18.38
N GLN A 24 30.60 17.94 19.39
CA GLN A 24 30.13 17.48 20.69
C GLN A 24 28.72 16.91 20.50
N THR A 25 28.60 15.59 20.66
CA THR A 25 27.34 14.91 20.93
C THR A 25 26.82 15.42 22.26
N ILE A 26 25.92 16.39 22.23
CA ILE A 26 25.08 16.72 23.38
C ILE A 26 23.90 15.75 23.31
N GLU A 27 24.01 14.66 24.06
CA GLU A 27 22.87 13.82 24.43
C GLU A 27 21.99 14.61 25.41
N ALA A 28 21.14 15.49 24.88
CA ALA A 28 20.00 15.99 25.61
C ALA A 28 18.89 14.91 25.56
N GLN A 29 18.98 13.93 26.45
CA GLN A 29 17.84 13.06 26.75
C GLN A 29 16.78 13.91 27.46
N SER A 30 15.90 14.53 26.68
CA SER A 30 14.63 15.02 27.21
C SER A 30 13.78 13.81 27.59
N GLN A 31 13.70 13.52 28.88
CA GLN A 31 12.67 12.64 29.43
C GLN A 31 11.31 13.35 29.27
N ILE A 32 10.67 13.15 28.12
CA ILE A 32 9.24 13.40 27.97
C ILE A 32 8.54 12.10 28.33
N SER A 33 7.91 12.12 29.49
CA SER A 33 6.90 11.16 29.92
C SER A 33 5.83 11.04 28.83
N GLN A 34 5.80 9.91 28.15
CA GLN A 34 4.73 9.55 27.23
C GLN A 34 4.11 8.25 27.72
N ASN A 35 3.20 8.38 28.70
CA ASN A 35 2.02 7.53 28.73
C ASN A 35 1.17 7.88 27.49
N GLU A 36 1.63 7.49 26.31
CA GLU A 36 0.77 7.46 25.13
C GLU A 36 -0.15 6.27 25.30
N ALA A 37 -1.38 6.55 25.72
CA ALA A 37 -2.49 5.65 25.46
C ALA A 37 -2.46 5.38 23.95
N MET A 38 -2.03 4.18 23.57
CA MET A 38 -2.06 3.68 22.20
C MET A 38 -3.51 3.82 21.71
N PHE A 39 -3.79 4.88 20.97
CA PHE A 39 -5.03 5.02 20.24
C PHE A 39 -4.95 3.97 19.13
N THR A 40 -5.47 2.76 19.42
CA THR A 40 -5.64 1.76 18.38
C THR A 40 -6.69 2.33 17.43
N GLU A 41 -6.26 2.95 16.34
CA GLU A 41 -7.16 3.12 15.21
C GLU A 41 -7.79 1.75 14.94
N PRO A 42 -9.13 1.67 14.75
CA PRO A 42 -9.77 0.39 14.48
C PRO A 42 -9.05 -0.24 13.29
N TYR A 43 -8.52 -1.45 13.49
CA TYR A 43 -7.73 -2.16 12.49
C TYR A 43 -8.53 -2.24 11.18
N LYS A 44 -8.25 -1.31 10.27
CA LYS A 44 -8.99 -1.19 9.02
C LYS A 44 -8.35 -2.18 8.06
N ILE A 45 -9.05 -3.28 7.78
CA ILE A 45 -8.55 -4.26 6.79
C ILE A 45 -8.53 -3.56 5.43
N ALA A 46 -7.33 -3.33 4.90
CA ALA A 46 -7.11 -2.55 3.68
C ALA A 46 -5.86 -3.02 2.95
N GLY A 47 -5.73 -2.59 1.69
CA GLY A 47 -4.57 -2.85 0.85
C GLY A 47 -4.67 -2.16 -0.50
N THR A 48 -3.86 -2.63 -1.44
CA THR A 48 -3.84 -2.15 -2.83
C THR A 48 -4.01 -3.30 -3.81
N ILE A 49 -4.53 -3.00 -4.99
CA ILE A 49 -4.54 -3.85 -6.18
C ILE A 49 -4.11 -3.02 -7.39
N ARG A 50 -3.63 -3.67 -8.46
CA ARG A 50 -3.28 -3.01 -9.72
C ARG A 50 -4.21 -3.43 -10.85
N VAL A 51 -5.03 -2.49 -11.34
CA VAL A 51 -5.96 -2.70 -12.45
C VAL A 51 -5.46 -1.91 -13.66
N GLU A 52 -5.11 -2.63 -14.73
CA GLU A 52 -4.57 -2.09 -15.98
C GLU A 52 -3.37 -1.15 -15.72
N GLY A 53 -2.49 -1.56 -14.81
CA GLY A 53 -1.29 -0.79 -14.44
C GLY A 53 -1.53 0.34 -13.42
N LYS A 54 -2.78 0.73 -13.17
CA LYS A 54 -3.15 1.77 -12.19
C LYS A 54 -3.36 1.17 -10.80
N GLU A 55 -2.89 1.86 -9.78
CA GLU A 55 -3.10 1.47 -8.38
C GLU A 55 -4.51 1.85 -7.91
N TYR A 56 -5.19 0.89 -7.29
CA TYR A 56 -6.43 1.09 -6.56
C TYR A 56 -6.24 0.67 -5.10
N LYS A 57 -6.72 1.50 -4.18
CA LYS A 57 -6.79 1.17 -2.76
C LYS A 57 -8.09 0.48 -2.47
N TRP A 58 -8.06 -0.62 -1.73
CA TRP A 58 -9.25 -1.31 -1.26
C TRP A 58 -9.29 -1.36 0.26
N MET A 59 -10.49 -1.43 0.81
CA MET A 59 -10.72 -1.65 2.23
C MET A 59 -12.02 -2.41 2.47
N GLU A 60 -12.13 -3.04 3.64
CA GLU A 60 -13.39 -3.58 4.12
C GLU A 60 -14.46 -2.47 4.21
N ALA A 61 -15.64 -2.77 3.68
CA ALA A 61 -16.82 -1.91 3.73
C ALA A 61 -17.96 -2.58 4.50
N SER A 62 -18.61 -1.82 5.38
CA SER A 62 -19.82 -2.25 6.11
C SER A 62 -21.08 -1.74 5.43
N PHE A 63 -22.06 -2.62 5.22
CA PHE A 63 -23.35 -2.32 4.58
C PHE A 63 -24.51 -2.35 5.59
N GLY A 64 -24.21 -2.08 6.87
CA GLY A 64 -25.17 -2.21 7.97
C GLY A 64 -25.23 -3.63 8.53
N GLY A 65 -25.45 -3.72 9.84
CA GLY A 65 -25.44 -4.99 10.56
C GLY A 65 -24.16 -5.80 10.33
N LYS A 66 -24.33 -7.06 9.92
CA LYS A 66 -23.22 -7.98 9.60
C LYS A 66 -22.85 -8.00 8.12
N ASN A 67 -23.48 -7.20 7.25
CA ASN A 67 -23.17 -7.23 5.82
C ASN A 67 -21.82 -6.55 5.56
N ARG A 68 -20.99 -7.21 4.76
CA ARG A 68 -19.59 -6.85 4.51
C ARG A 68 -19.26 -6.88 3.04
N GLY A 69 -18.18 -6.22 2.67
CA GLY A 69 -17.80 -6.05 1.28
C GLY A 69 -16.52 -5.25 1.10
N TYR A 70 -16.33 -4.73 -0.11
CA TYR A 70 -15.16 -3.94 -0.48
C TYR A 70 -15.58 -2.51 -0.81
N GLU A 71 -14.75 -1.56 -0.44
CA GLU A 71 -14.71 -0.24 -1.07
C GLU A 71 -13.37 -0.10 -1.80
N ILE A 72 -13.43 0.26 -3.09
CA ILE A 72 -12.27 0.37 -3.97
C ILE A 72 -12.19 1.80 -4.52
N ASN A 73 -11.02 2.41 -4.38
CA ASN A 73 -10.73 3.80 -4.74
C ASN A 73 -9.52 3.88 -5.69
N PRO A 74 -9.48 4.84 -6.63
CA PRO A 74 -10.43 5.94 -6.86
C PRO A 74 -11.79 5.47 -7.41
N GLY A 75 -12.82 6.32 -7.29
CA GLY A 75 -14.16 6.07 -7.84
C GLY A 75 -15.21 5.53 -6.86
N LYS A 76 -14.85 5.32 -5.58
CA LYS A 76 -15.75 4.86 -4.50
C LYS A 76 -16.60 3.65 -4.91
N HIS A 77 -15.98 2.67 -5.56
CA HIS A 77 -16.66 1.44 -5.97
C HIS A 77 -16.88 0.57 -4.74
N ARG A 78 -18.10 0.65 -4.19
CA ARG A 78 -18.53 -0.12 -3.02
C ARG A 78 -19.24 -1.36 -3.51
N TYR A 79 -18.88 -2.53 -3.01
CA TYR A 79 -19.56 -3.79 -3.34
C TYR A 79 -19.81 -4.62 -2.09
N GLN A 80 -21.05 -5.05 -1.89
CA GLN A 80 -21.44 -5.99 -0.86
C GLN A 80 -21.22 -7.43 -1.31
N LEU A 81 -20.67 -8.27 -0.43
CA LEU A 81 -20.51 -9.71 -0.63
C LEU A 81 -21.81 -10.49 -0.38
N SER A 82 -22.10 -11.44 -1.25
CA SER A 82 -23.13 -12.47 -1.08
C SER A 82 -22.56 -13.84 -1.46
N PRO A 83 -22.65 -14.89 -0.61
CA PRO A 83 -23.28 -14.90 0.71
C PRO A 83 -22.55 -14.01 1.73
N ASN A 84 -23.19 -13.72 2.87
CA ASN A 84 -22.56 -12.93 3.92
C ASN A 84 -21.36 -13.69 4.52
N PRO A 85 -20.14 -13.12 4.53
CA PRO A 85 -18.95 -13.82 5.00
C PRO A 85 -18.96 -14.17 6.50
N HIS A 86 -19.75 -13.50 7.33
CA HIS A 86 -19.92 -13.86 8.75
C HIS A 86 -20.51 -15.26 8.96
N ASN A 87 -21.16 -15.82 7.94
CA ASN A 87 -21.68 -17.19 7.95
C ASN A 87 -20.58 -18.24 7.74
N ASP A 88 -19.37 -17.85 7.35
CA ASP A 88 -18.20 -18.74 7.23
C ASP A 88 -17.35 -18.68 8.52
N PRO A 89 -17.25 -19.77 9.30
CA PRO A 89 -16.39 -19.81 10.49
C PRO A 89 -14.91 -19.55 10.19
N TRP A 90 -14.44 -19.86 8.97
CA TRP A 90 -13.06 -19.60 8.58
C TRP A 90 -12.81 -18.10 8.44
N TYR A 91 -13.73 -17.36 7.80
CA TYR A 91 -13.67 -15.90 7.68
C TYR A 91 -13.52 -15.24 9.05
N ASN A 92 -14.35 -15.63 10.02
CA ASN A 92 -14.35 -15.03 11.37
C ASN A 92 -12.97 -15.09 12.05
N LYS A 93 -12.15 -16.11 11.72
CA LYS A 93 -10.78 -16.30 12.23
C LYS A 93 -9.69 -15.76 11.30
N ASN A 94 -10.00 -15.42 10.05
CA ASN A 94 -9.03 -15.14 9.00
C ASN A 94 -9.39 -13.89 8.16
N GLN A 95 -10.04 -12.89 8.75
CA GLN A 95 -10.59 -11.73 8.01
C GLN A 95 -9.57 -11.04 7.10
N THR A 96 -8.36 -10.73 7.59
CA THR A 96 -7.31 -10.10 6.75
C THR A 96 -6.94 -10.97 5.55
N LYS A 97 -6.78 -12.28 5.74
CA LYS A 97 -6.47 -13.23 4.65
C LYS A 97 -7.64 -13.37 3.68
N PHE A 98 -8.87 -13.35 4.19
CA PHE A 98 -10.08 -13.37 3.36
C PHE A 98 -10.11 -12.17 2.42
N TYR A 99 -9.95 -10.96 2.97
CA TYR A 99 -10.04 -9.74 2.17
C TYR A 99 -8.93 -9.64 1.14
N LYS A 100 -7.69 -10.00 1.51
CA LYS A 100 -6.55 -10.05 0.58
C LYS A 100 -6.82 -11.02 -0.59
N LYS A 101 -7.26 -12.24 -0.30
CA LYS A 101 -7.58 -13.23 -1.34
C LYS A 101 -8.70 -12.77 -2.28
N GLY A 102 -9.76 -12.17 -1.75
CA GLY A 102 -10.82 -11.63 -2.60
C GLY A 102 -10.35 -10.46 -3.45
N ALA A 103 -9.51 -9.57 -2.92
CA ALA A 103 -8.90 -8.48 -3.69
C ALA A 103 -8.02 -9.01 -4.84
N GLU A 104 -7.24 -10.08 -4.61
CA GLU A 104 -6.46 -10.75 -5.66
C GLU A 104 -7.35 -11.31 -6.79
N GLN A 105 -8.51 -11.88 -6.46
CA GLN A 105 -9.47 -12.36 -7.47
C GLN A 105 -10.12 -11.19 -8.24
N ILE A 106 -10.50 -10.12 -7.54
CA ILE A 106 -11.03 -8.89 -8.14
C ILE A 106 -10.00 -8.29 -9.11
N GLU A 107 -8.73 -8.20 -8.70
CA GLU A 107 -7.65 -7.69 -9.54
C GLU A 107 -7.50 -8.52 -10.83
N LYS A 108 -7.45 -9.84 -10.70
CA LYS A 108 -7.32 -10.75 -11.86
C LYS A 108 -8.47 -10.53 -12.86
N GLN A 109 -9.70 -10.47 -12.36
CA GLN A 109 -10.88 -10.29 -13.19
C GLN A 109 -10.92 -8.88 -13.81
N ALA A 110 -10.65 -7.85 -13.01
CA ALA A 110 -10.61 -6.46 -13.47
C ALA A 110 -9.59 -6.23 -14.59
N ASN A 111 -8.42 -6.89 -14.52
CA ASN A 111 -7.41 -6.86 -15.57
C ASN A 111 -7.87 -7.62 -16.83
N THR A 112 -8.51 -8.78 -16.66
CA THR A 112 -9.00 -9.59 -17.78
C THR A 112 -10.10 -8.87 -18.56
N GLU A 113 -11.04 -8.25 -17.84
CA GLU A 113 -12.21 -7.56 -18.39
C GLU A 113 -11.98 -6.06 -18.62
N LYS A 114 -10.78 -5.56 -18.31
CA LYS A 114 -10.34 -4.16 -18.51
C LYS A 114 -11.29 -3.12 -17.88
N TRP A 115 -11.61 -3.27 -16.60
CA TRP A 115 -12.60 -2.43 -15.92
C TRP A 115 -12.21 -0.96 -15.71
N ASN A 116 -10.92 -0.62 -15.70
CA ASN A 116 -10.54 0.80 -15.68
C ASN A 116 -10.90 1.47 -17.01
N SER A 117 -10.76 0.77 -18.13
CA SER A 117 -11.07 1.29 -19.47
C SER A 117 -12.55 1.15 -19.84
N ASN A 118 -13.16 0.03 -19.49
CA ASN A 118 -14.55 -0.32 -19.82
C ASN A 118 -15.57 0.13 -18.76
N GLY A 119 -15.09 0.59 -17.61
CA GLY A 119 -15.91 0.91 -16.45
C GLY A 119 -16.08 -0.29 -15.51
N TRP A 120 -16.21 0.03 -14.23
CA TRP A 120 -16.42 -0.96 -13.18
C TRP A 120 -17.85 -1.52 -13.23
N PRO A 121 -18.04 -2.85 -13.28
CA PRO A 121 -19.37 -3.45 -13.40
C PRO A 121 -20.24 -3.19 -12.17
N THR A 122 -21.56 -3.36 -12.28
CA THR A 122 -22.47 -3.29 -11.12
C THR A 122 -22.45 -4.58 -10.29
N THR A 123 -22.06 -5.68 -10.91
CA THR A 123 -21.97 -7.00 -10.28
C THR A 123 -20.70 -7.71 -10.72
N ILE A 124 -19.95 -8.25 -9.75
CA ILE A 124 -18.77 -9.08 -9.98
C ILE A 124 -19.10 -10.48 -9.49
N LYS A 125 -19.03 -11.47 -10.38
CA LYS A 125 -19.38 -12.86 -10.09
C LYS A 125 -18.12 -13.72 -9.96
N ASN A 126 -18.28 -14.91 -9.39
CA ASN A 126 -17.26 -15.95 -9.36
C ASN A 126 -16.00 -15.61 -8.54
N ILE A 127 -16.12 -14.73 -7.54
CA ILE A 127 -15.02 -14.43 -6.62
C ILE A 127 -14.90 -15.54 -5.59
N THR A 128 -13.92 -16.43 -5.75
CA THR A 128 -13.76 -17.59 -4.88
C THR A 128 -12.75 -17.33 -3.77
N ILE A 129 -13.20 -17.40 -2.51
CA ILE A 129 -12.37 -17.21 -1.32
C ILE A 129 -12.59 -18.43 -0.42
N ASN A 130 -11.52 -19.14 -0.09
CA ASN A 130 -11.59 -20.32 0.78
C ASN A 130 -12.67 -21.34 0.34
N LYS A 131 -12.72 -21.66 -0.96
CA LYS A 131 -13.69 -22.62 -1.57
C LYS A 131 -15.15 -22.16 -1.59
N ILE A 132 -15.46 -20.97 -1.08
CA ILE A 132 -16.79 -20.37 -1.22
C ILE A 132 -16.75 -19.37 -2.36
N THR A 133 -17.73 -19.45 -3.26
CA THR A 133 -17.88 -18.50 -4.36
C THR A 133 -18.83 -17.38 -3.95
N TYR A 134 -18.36 -16.15 -4.08
CA TYR A 134 -19.09 -14.93 -3.78
C TYR A 134 -19.49 -14.18 -5.04
N THR A 135 -20.59 -13.46 -4.92
CA THR A 135 -21.00 -12.38 -5.82
C THR A 135 -20.90 -11.06 -5.07
N LEU A 136 -20.35 -10.05 -5.74
CA LEU A 136 -20.17 -8.69 -5.23
C LEU A 136 -21.11 -7.76 -5.99
N THR A 137 -21.97 -7.02 -5.28
CA THR A 137 -22.97 -6.12 -5.90
C THR A 137 -22.83 -4.72 -5.32
N LYS A 138 -22.93 -3.69 -6.17
CA LYS A 138 -22.85 -2.28 -5.72
C LYS A 138 -24.00 -1.86 -4.83
#